data_AF-A0AA35T6U4-F1
#
_entry.id   AF-A0AA35T6U4-F1
#
_cell.length_a   1.000
_cell.length_b   1.000
_cell.length_c   1.000
_cell.angle_alpha   90.00
_cell.angle_beta   90.00
_cell.angle_gamma   90.00
#
_symmetry.space_group_name_H-M   'P 1'
#
loop_
_entity.id
_entity.type
_entity.pdbx_description
1 polymer ?
#
loop_
_entity_poly.entity_id
_entity_poly.type
_entity_poly.pdbx_seq_one_letter_code
_entity_poly.pdbx_strand_id
1 'polypeptide(L)' 'MSQAGTVMQAQKMVEQLREQAALDRIKVSDSSRDLISYVQQNEAMDPLVNPAENNPFKERNKCILL' A
#
# COMPACT_ATOMS: atom_id res chain seq x y z
N MET A 1 21.91 1.83 -32.51
CA MET A 1 21.45 0.69 -31.67
C MET A 1 21.54 -0.56 -32.52
N SER A 2 22.35 -1.55 -32.14
CA SER A 2 22.54 -2.76 -32.96
C SER A 2 21.30 -3.65 -32.90
N GLN A 3 20.91 -4.23 -34.03
CA GLN A 3 19.75 -5.11 -34.17
C GLN A 3 19.80 -6.29 -33.17
N ALA A 4 21.00 -6.81 -32.89
CA ALA A 4 21.23 -7.88 -31.92
C ALA A 4 20.89 -7.47 -30.47
N GLY A 5 21.16 -6.22 -30.07
CA GLY A 5 20.84 -5.73 -28.73
C GLY A 5 19.33 -5.64 -28.49
N THR A 6 18.56 -5.27 -29.52
CA THR A 6 17.09 -5.23 -29.46
C THR A 6 16.48 -6.62 -29.33
N VAL A 7 17.05 -7.63 -30.00
CA VAL A 7 16.58 -9.02 -29.91
C VAL A 7 16.83 -9.59 -28.51
N MET A 8 18.02 -9.38 -27.93
CA MET A 8 18.33 -9.83 -26.57
C MET A 8 17.41 -9.18 -25.52
N GLN A 9 17.11 -7.90 -25.67
CA GLN A 9 16.18 -7.20 -24.78
C GLN A 9 14.76 -7.76 -24.89
N ALA A 10 14.30 -8.05 -26.12
CA ALA A 10 13.00 -8.66 -26.34
C ALA A 10 12.90 -10.06 -25.74
N GLN A 11 13.96 -10.87 -25.84
CA GLN A 11 14.01 -12.21 -25.22
C GLN A 11 13.88 -12.12 -23.69
N LYS A 12 14.65 -11.22 -23.06
CA LYS A 12 14.55 -10.98 -21.61
C LYS A 12 13.16 -10.54 -21.19
N MET A 13 12.52 -9.67 -21.98
CA MET A 13 11.14 -9.23 -21.70
C MET A 13 10.14 -10.39 -21.79
N VAL A 14 10.29 -11.28 -22.77
CA VAL A 14 9.43 -12.47 -22.91
C VAL A 14 9.59 -13.41 -21.73
N GLU A 15 10.82 -13.63 -21.26
CA GLU A 15 11.08 -14.43 -20.05
C GLU A 15 10.40 -13.82 -18.83
N GLN A 16 10.55 -12.51 -18.62
CA GLN A 16 9.88 -11.79 -17.54
C GLN A 16 8.34 -11.91 -17.61
N LEU A 17 7.76 -11.76 -18.79
CA LEU A 17 6.32 -11.87 -18.97
C LEU A 17 5.82 -13.29 -18.71
N ARG A 18 6.59 -14.32 -19.05
CA ARG A 18 6.25 -15.72 -18.74
C ARG A 18 6.20 -15.97 -17.24
N GLU A 19 7.20 -15.47 -16.51
CA GLU A 19 7.23 -15.56 -15.05
C GLU A 19 6.03 -14.82 -14.41
N GLN A 20 5.74 -13.60 -14.86
CA GLN A 20 4.61 -12.80 -14.36
C GLN A 20 3.24 -13.42 -14.72
N ALA A 21 3.14 -14.08 -15.87
CA ALA A 21 1.93 -14.78 -16.27
C ALA A 21 1.67 -16.00 -15.39
N ALA A 22 2.74 -16.72 -15.01
CA ALA A 22 2.68 -17.92 -14.17
C ALA A 22 2.37 -17.66 -12.69
N LEU A 23 2.23 -16.40 -12.26
CA LEU A 23 1.83 -16.07 -10.89
C LEU A 23 0.38 -16.50 -10.61
N ASP A 24 0.21 -17.24 -9.53
CA ASP A 24 -1.11 -17.56 -8.99
C ASP A 24 -1.78 -16.31 -8.45
N ARG A 25 -2.97 -16.00 -8.98
CA ARG A 25 -3.75 -14.83 -8.61
C ARG A 25 -4.94 -15.26 -7.75
N ILE A 26 -5.23 -14.48 -6.72
CA ILE A 26 -6.45 -14.63 -5.93
C ILE A 26 -7.60 -13.84 -6.58
N LYS A 27 -8.85 -14.22 -6.28
CA LYS A 27 -10.01 -13.48 -6.77
C LYS A 27 -10.05 -12.10 -6.15
N VAL A 28 -10.41 -11.10 -6.96
CA VAL A 28 -10.57 -9.72 -6.50
C VAL A 28 -11.54 -9.64 -5.33
N SER A 29 -12.64 -10.41 -5.37
CA SER A 29 -13.61 -10.47 -4.26
C SER A 29 -13.00 -10.91 -2.93
N ASP A 30 -12.04 -11.84 -2.96
CA ASP A 30 -11.39 -12.35 -1.76
C ASP A 30 -10.36 -11.34 -1.26
N SER A 31 -9.53 -10.78 -2.16
CA SER A 31 -8.61 -9.68 -1.82
C SER A 31 -9.34 -8.47 -1.21
N SER A 32 -10.49 -8.09 -1.76
CA SER A 32 -11.28 -6.98 -1.24
C SER A 32 -11.80 -7.28 0.17
N ARG A 33 -12.22 -8.52 0.44
CA ARG A 33 -12.69 -8.92 1.78
C ARG A 33 -11.55 -8.83 2.80
N ASP A 34 -10.35 -9.29 2.43
CA ASP A 34 -9.18 -9.24 3.30
C ASP A 34 -8.79 -7.79 3.62
N LEU A 35 -8.79 -6.91 2.61
CA LEU A 35 -8.52 -5.49 2.81
C LEU A 35 -9.56 -4.82 3.72
N ILE A 36 -10.85 -5.12 3.53
CA ILE A 36 -11.92 -4.59 4.39
C ILE A 36 -11.73 -5.06 5.83
N SER A 37 -11.47 -6.36 6.02
CA SER A 37 -11.25 -6.94 7.34
C SER A 37 -10.06 -6.30 8.06
N TYR A 38 -8.95 -6.09 7.33
CA TYR A 38 -7.78 -5.41 7.87
C TYR A 38 -8.10 -3.98 8.31
N VAL A 39 -8.76 -3.20 7.46
CA VAL A 39 -9.13 -1.82 7.79
C VAL A 39 -10.03 -1.78 9.03
N GLN A 40 -11.09 -2.58 9.07
CA GLN A 40 -12.02 -2.62 10.20
C GLN A 40 -11.36 -2.97 11.53
N GLN A 41 -10.37 -3.87 11.52
CA GLN A 41 -9.64 -4.25 12.74
C GLN A 41 -8.76 -3.12 13.26
N ASN A 42 -8.26 -2.24 12.39
CA ASN A 42 -7.27 -1.22 12.73
C ASN A 42 -7.86 0.20 12.80
N GLU A 43 -9.06 0.41 12.25
CA GLU A 43 -9.73 1.71 12.18
C GLU A 43 -9.82 2.39 13.56
N ALA A 44 -10.20 1.63 14.60
CA ALA A 44 -10.33 2.16 15.96
C ALA A 44 -9.01 2.70 16.55
N MET A 45 -7.86 2.23 16.04
CA MET A 45 -6.53 2.65 16.50
C MET A 45 -5.91 3.72 15.61
N ASP A 46 -6.51 4.04 14.47
CA ASP A 46 -6.01 5.06 13.55
C ASP A 46 -6.32 6.46 14.09
N PRO A 47 -5.32 7.25 14.53
CA PRO A 47 -5.54 8.57 15.12
C PRO A 47 -6.03 9.63 14.11
N LEU A 48 -5.89 9.35 12.80
CA LEU A 48 -6.33 10.23 11.72
C LEU A 48 -7.80 9.98 11.37
N VAL A 49 -8.28 8.74 11.52
CA VAL A 49 -9.69 8.39 11.34
C VAL A 49 -10.48 8.63 12.62
N ASN A 50 -9.94 8.22 13.77
CA ASN A 50 -10.51 8.42 15.09
C ASN A 50 -9.63 9.38 15.89
N PRO A 51 -9.97 10.69 15.94
CA PRO A 51 -9.13 11.70 16.57
C PRO A 51 -8.80 11.36 18.03
N ALA A 52 -7.52 11.13 18.31
CA ALA A 52 -7.06 10.86 19.67
C ALA A 52 -7.07 12.15 20.51
N GLU A 53 -7.60 12.07 21.73
CA GLU A 53 -7.58 13.21 22.67
C GLU A 53 -6.14 13.62 23.07
N ASN A 54 -5.21 12.66 23.09
CA ASN A 54 -3.79 12.84 23.42
C ASN A 54 -2.94 13.27 22.21
N ASN A 55 -3.50 14.07 21.29
CA ASN A 55 -2.76 14.56 20.14
C ASN A 55 -1.56 15.44 20.60
N PRO A 56 -0.30 15.03 20.33
CA PRO A 56 0.89 15.78 20.76
C PRO A 56 1.05 17.12 20.04
N PHE A 57 0.36 17.32 18.92
CA PHE A 57 0.34 18.57 18.15
C PHE A 57 -0.80 19.51 18.57
N LYS A 58 -1.66 19.10 19.51
CA LYS A 58 -2.71 19.98 20.03
C LYS A 58 -2.05 21.17 20.75
N GLU A 59 -2.46 22.38 20.39
CA GLU A 59 -1.96 23.58 21.07
C GLU A 59 -2.22 23.47 22.58
N ARG A 60 -1.16 23.65 23.37
CA ARG A 60 -1.31 23.77 24.83
C ARG A 60 -1.91 25.13 25.11
N ASN A 61 -3.00 25.18 25.89
CA ASN A 61 -3.53 26.44 26.38
C ASN A 61 -2.39 27.24 27.01
N LYS A 62 -2.20 28.50 26.55
CA LYS A 62 -1.22 29.41 27.15
C LYS A 62 -1.53 29.48 28.65
N CYS A 63 -0.54 29.19 29.49
CA CYS A 63 -0.67 29.33 30.94
C CYS A 63 -1.13 30.77 31.23
N ILE A 64 -2.32 30.93 31.81
CA ILE A 64 -2.73 32.21 32.39
C ILE A 64 -2.10 32.21 33.79
N LEU A 65 -1.07 33.03 33.98
CA LEU A 65 -0.58 33.33 35.32
C LEU A 65 -1.71 34.09 36.04
N LEU A 66 -2.30 33.44 37.06
CA LEU A 66 -3.27 34.01 38.00
C LEU A 66 -2.55 34.66 39.18
#